data_AF-X1ITV4-F1
#
_entry.id   AF-X1ITV4-F1
#
_cell.length_a   1.000
_cell.length_b   1.000
_cell.length_c   1.000
_cell.angle_alpha   90.00
_cell.angle_beta   90.00
_cell.angle_gamma   90.00
#
_symmetry.space_group_name_H-M   'P 1'
#
loop_
_entity.id
_entity.type
_entity.pdbx_description
1 polymer ?
#
loop_
_entity_poly.entity_id
_entity_poly.type
_entity_poly.pdbx_seq_one_letter_code
_entity_poly.pdbx_strand_id
1 'polypeptide(L)'
;RWAWDGYLFNGEQYGVNLTMIDDTYDYGFGRLEGMLPPHDFGGYPHGFYSSCYNAGYGSAALRGERYRSEGIYAYQMMIESAMTGPFSWWEGILNPKNTSWEGVHPKYGNGASPHMWGQSVCTKVLIDSLIAEKVDGKVIIGRGIPEEWIGNSQVIELNNYPISGNRRMGVRIQSYSDRVLITFTGDSPFNEILIDLPVFLTRLKGATTGNVDFQSGRVTVSPDTKSVTVYLTSM
;
A
#
# COMPACT_ATOMS: atom_id res chain seq x y z
N ARG A 1 9.77 0.39 8.83
CA ARG A 1 9.76 -1.05 9.17
C ARG A 1 9.09 -1.32 10.51
N TRP A 2 9.59 -0.82 11.66
CA TRP A 2 8.96 -1.07 12.98
C TRP A 2 7.44 -0.80 13.05
N ALA A 3 6.96 0.31 12.49
CA ALA A 3 5.54 0.67 12.55
C ALA A 3 4.62 -0.38 11.90
N TRP A 4 4.91 -0.80 10.67
CA TRP A 4 4.06 -1.78 9.99
C TRP A 4 4.46 -3.22 10.30
N ASP A 5 5.74 -3.57 10.15
CA ASP A 5 6.19 -4.94 10.38
C ASP A 5 6.00 -5.32 11.86
N GLY A 6 6.30 -4.43 12.81
CA GLY A 6 6.06 -4.68 14.24
C GLY A 6 4.59 -4.93 14.55
N TYR A 7 3.67 -4.23 13.87
CA TYR A 7 2.24 -4.50 13.97
C TYR A 7 1.87 -5.88 13.41
N LEU A 8 2.46 -6.27 12.28
CA LEU A 8 2.26 -7.62 11.73
C LEU A 8 2.79 -8.70 12.68
N PHE A 9 3.88 -8.43 13.39
CA PHE A 9 4.47 -9.33 14.40
C PHE A 9 3.75 -9.30 15.76
N ASN A 10 2.61 -8.63 15.90
CA ASN A 10 1.93 -8.44 17.19
C ASN A 10 2.84 -7.82 18.26
N GLY A 11 3.85 -7.06 17.83
CA GLY A 11 4.67 -6.29 18.74
C GLY A 11 3.83 -5.22 19.41
N GLU A 12 4.06 -5.01 20.71
CA GLU A 12 3.48 -3.89 21.42
C GLU A 12 4.01 -2.57 20.82
N GLN A 13 3.10 -1.65 20.50
CA GLN A 13 3.44 -0.37 19.89
C GLN A 13 2.81 0.76 20.68
N TYR A 14 3.63 1.71 21.12
CA TYR A 14 3.20 2.87 21.88
C TYR A 14 4.17 4.04 21.65
N GLY A 15 3.78 5.21 22.15
CA GLY A 15 4.61 6.42 22.14
C GLY A 15 4.67 7.12 20.79
N VAL A 16 5.59 8.09 20.70
CA VAL A 16 5.69 9.06 19.60
C VAL A 16 5.87 8.42 18.23
N ASN A 17 6.58 7.28 18.16
CA ASN A 17 6.79 6.55 16.91
C ASN A 17 5.50 5.97 16.31
N LEU A 18 4.45 5.80 17.12
CA LEU A 18 3.13 5.39 16.67
C LEU A 18 2.22 6.61 16.47
N THR A 19 2.21 7.55 17.42
CA THR A 19 1.26 8.67 17.41
C THR A 19 1.62 9.76 16.40
N MET A 20 2.87 9.84 15.94
CA MET A 20 3.33 10.87 15.00
C MET A 20 3.62 10.33 13.60
N ILE A 21 3.10 9.14 13.23
CA ILE A 21 3.32 8.57 11.90
C ILE A 21 2.82 9.54 10.82
N ASP A 22 1.54 9.90 10.86
CA ASP A 22 0.95 10.77 9.84
C ASP A 22 1.55 12.18 9.88
N ASP A 23 1.84 12.72 11.08
CA ASP A 23 2.48 14.03 11.23
C ASP A 23 3.90 14.05 10.64
N THR A 24 4.60 12.91 10.62
CA THR A 24 5.91 12.78 9.95
C THR A 24 5.75 12.90 8.43
N TYR A 25 4.69 12.32 7.86
CA TYR A 25 4.40 12.47 6.43
C TYR A 25 3.97 13.90 6.09
N ASP A 26 3.09 14.52 6.88
CA ASP A 26 2.70 15.93 6.72
C ASP A 26 3.93 16.83 6.71
N TYR A 27 4.82 16.67 7.70
CA TYR A 27 6.04 17.45 7.81
C TYR A 27 6.97 17.22 6.61
N GLY A 28 7.19 15.96 6.23
CA GLY A 28 8.05 15.60 5.10
C GLY A 28 7.56 16.19 3.79
N PHE A 29 6.29 15.95 3.43
CA PHE A 29 5.71 16.45 2.18
C PHE A 29 5.57 17.97 2.18
N GLY A 30 5.22 18.60 3.30
CA GLY A 30 5.18 20.06 3.40
C GLY A 30 6.55 20.72 3.19
N ARG A 31 7.66 20.02 3.50
CA ARG A 31 9.02 20.51 3.25
C ARG A 31 9.46 20.34 1.79
N LEU A 32 8.84 19.43 1.05
CA LEU A 32 9.15 19.10 -0.34
C LEU A 32 8.19 19.77 -1.34
N GLU A 33 7.12 20.38 -0.85
CA GLU A 33 6.13 21.09 -1.66
C GLU A 33 6.79 22.15 -2.55
N GLY A 34 6.49 22.09 -3.85
CA GLY A 34 7.07 22.98 -4.86
C GLY A 34 8.54 22.68 -5.22
N MET A 35 9.19 21.73 -4.53
CA MET A 35 10.56 21.30 -4.82
C MET A 35 10.61 19.97 -5.58
N LEU A 36 9.73 19.03 -5.21
CA LEU A 36 9.60 17.71 -5.82
C LEU A 36 8.13 17.42 -6.20
N PRO A 37 7.87 16.45 -7.10
CA PRO A 37 6.52 16.00 -7.37
C PRO A 37 5.82 15.46 -6.12
N PRO A 38 4.47 15.45 -6.09
CA PRO A 38 3.74 14.73 -5.06
C PRO A 38 4.20 13.26 -4.94
N HIS A 39 4.20 12.74 -3.72
CA HIS A 39 4.60 11.35 -3.40
C HIS A 39 6.09 11.03 -3.60
N ASP A 40 6.92 12.04 -3.86
CA ASP A 40 8.37 11.91 -3.85
C ASP A 40 8.93 12.30 -2.49
N PHE A 41 9.62 11.35 -1.86
CA PHE A 41 10.34 11.52 -0.59
C PHE A 41 11.75 12.10 -0.82
N GLY A 42 12.14 12.26 -2.08
CA GLY A 42 13.45 12.76 -2.47
C GLY A 42 14.51 11.68 -2.55
N GLY A 43 15.68 12.11 -2.98
CA GLY A 43 16.81 11.23 -3.25
C GLY A 43 18.02 11.44 -2.34
N TYR A 44 19.09 10.70 -2.63
CA TYR A 44 20.34 10.74 -1.88
C TYR A 44 21.29 11.84 -2.41
N PRO A 45 22.40 12.16 -1.70
CA PRO A 45 23.36 13.18 -2.17
C PRO A 45 23.96 12.94 -3.56
N HIS A 46 23.87 11.73 -4.10
CA HIS A 46 24.31 11.36 -5.44
C HIS A 46 23.13 11.22 -6.44
N GLY A 47 21.93 11.64 -6.09
CA GLY A 47 20.77 11.62 -6.98
C GLY A 47 19.60 12.22 -6.25
N PHE A 48 19.45 13.54 -6.34
CA PHE A 48 18.59 14.33 -5.47
C PHE A 48 17.10 14.26 -5.81
N TYR A 49 16.75 13.82 -7.02
CA TYR A 49 15.36 13.82 -7.48
C TYR A 49 14.55 12.82 -6.68
N SER A 50 14.92 11.54 -6.77
CA SER A 50 14.24 10.47 -6.03
C SER A 50 15.21 9.34 -5.69
N SER A 51 14.70 8.27 -5.09
CA SER A 51 15.47 7.06 -4.76
C SER A 51 14.72 5.79 -5.15
N CYS A 52 15.44 4.69 -5.33
CA CYS A 52 14.81 3.38 -5.56
C CYS A 52 14.02 2.84 -4.35
N TYR A 53 14.03 3.54 -3.22
CA TYR A 53 13.31 3.19 -1.99
C TYR A 53 12.00 3.98 -1.83
N ASN A 54 11.70 4.90 -2.75
CA ASN A 54 10.68 5.93 -2.58
C ASN A 54 9.32 5.36 -2.16
N ALA A 55 8.77 4.41 -2.92
CA ALA A 55 7.52 3.74 -2.54
C ALA A 55 7.63 3.03 -1.18
N GLY A 56 8.75 2.36 -0.93
CA GLY A 56 9.02 1.69 0.34
C GLY A 56 8.94 2.58 1.58
N TYR A 57 9.16 3.90 1.44
CA TYR A 57 8.99 4.86 2.53
C TYR A 57 7.53 5.05 2.94
N GLY A 58 6.57 4.72 2.09
CA GLY A 58 5.14 4.64 2.43
C GLY A 58 4.78 3.48 3.36
N SER A 59 5.69 2.53 3.63
CA SER A 59 5.37 1.34 4.44
C SER A 59 4.91 1.67 5.86
N ALA A 60 5.45 2.71 6.51
CA ALA A 60 5.01 3.08 7.85
C ALA A 60 3.58 3.65 7.86
N ALA A 61 3.14 4.27 6.76
CA ALA A 61 1.80 4.83 6.61
C ALA A 61 0.70 3.78 6.65
N LEU A 62 1.01 2.52 6.28
CA LEU A 62 0.09 1.41 6.49
C LEU A 62 -0.26 1.26 7.98
N ARG A 63 0.57 1.69 8.93
CA ARG A 63 0.20 1.70 10.35
C ARG A 63 -0.55 2.96 10.80
N GLY A 64 -0.42 4.05 10.03
CA GLY A 64 -1.13 5.32 10.22
C GLY A 64 -2.54 5.32 9.65
N GLU A 65 -3.11 6.52 9.50
CA GLU A 65 -4.50 6.74 9.11
C GLU A 65 -4.61 7.54 7.81
N ARG A 66 -3.95 8.70 7.71
CA ARG A 66 -4.08 9.63 6.57
C ARG A 66 -3.37 9.15 5.30
N TYR A 67 -2.21 8.52 5.45
CA TYR A 67 -1.30 8.23 4.34
C TYR A 67 -1.29 6.75 3.92
N ARG A 68 -2.32 5.96 4.29
CA ARG A 68 -2.33 4.51 4.08
C ARG A 68 -2.01 4.09 2.64
N SER A 69 -2.39 4.89 1.64
CA SER A 69 -2.17 4.64 0.21
C SER A 69 -0.85 5.16 -0.35
N GLU A 70 -0.03 5.82 0.48
CA GLU A 70 1.20 6.49 0.03
C GLU A 70 2.19 5.53 -0.64
N GLY A 71 2.26 4.28 -0.19
CA GLY A 71 3.09 3.27 -0.84
C GLY A 71 2.73 3.02 -2.30
N ILE A 72 1.44 3.07 -2.66
CA ILE A 72 0.97 2.90 -4.04
C ILE A 72 1.20 4.19 -4.83
N TYR A 73 0.85 5.36 -4.29
CA TYR A 73 1.05 6.64 -4.98
C TYR A 73 2.52 6.91 -5.29
N ALA A 74 3.39 6.68 -4.32
CA ALA A 74 4.83 6.81 -4.50
C ALA A 74 5.37 5.81 -5.54
N TYR A 75 4.78 4.61 -5.67
CA TYR A 75 5.14 3.66 -6.71
C TYR A 75 4.68 4.14 -8.11
N GLN A 76 3.48 4.70 -8.20
CA GLN A 76 2.99 5.31 -9.44
C GLN A 76 3.89 6.46 -9.89
N MET A 77 4.23 7.38 -8.99
CA MET A 77 5.19 8.46 -9.25
C MET A 77 6.54 7.91 -9.73
N MET A 78 7.05 6.85 -9.09
CA MET A 78 8.29 6.20 -9.50
C MET A 78 8.24 5.64 -10.93
N ILE A 79 7.11 5.05 -11.33
CA ILE A 79 6.91 4.56 -12.70
C ILE A 79 6.85 5.72 -13.69
N GLU A 80 6.11 6.77 -13.36
CA GLU A 80 5.85 7.91 -14.24
C GLU A 80 7.06 8.80 -14.46
N SER A 81 7.96 8.91 -13.47
CA SER A 81 8.97 9.98 -13.48
C SER A 81 10.35 9.61 -12.93
N ALA A 82 10.52 8.43 -12.30
CA ALA A 82 11.81 8.03 -11.72
C ALA A 82 12.44 6.78 -12.36
N MET A 83 11.70 6.04 -13.18
CA MET A 83 12.13 4.78 -13.78
C MET A 83 13.20 5.02 -14.86
N THR A 84 14.27 4.20 -14.89
CA THR A 84 15.44 4.38 -15.79
C THR A 84 15.69 3.23 -16.79
N GLY A 85 15.00 2.10 -16.60
CA GLY A 85 14.69 1.08 -17.61
C GLY A 85 13.43 0.31 -17.18
N PRO A 86 12.82 -0.55 -18.00
CA PRO A 86 11.65 -1.35 -17.58
C PRO A 86 11.92 -2.08 -16.26
N PHE A 87 11.17 -1.75 -15.22
CA PHE A 87 11.38 -2.23 -13.85
C PHE A 87 12.81 -2.02 -13.30
N SER A 88 13.49 -0.94 -13.72
CA SER A 88 14.85 -0.61 -13.30
C SER A 88 14.95 0.82 -12.77
N TRP A 89 15.45 0.94 -11.55
CA TRP A 89 15.71 2.20 -10.86
C TRP A 89 17.15 2.19 -10.31
N TRP A 90 17.84 3.31 -10.42
CA TRP A 90 19.10 3.56 -9.75
C TRP A 90 18.87 3.82 -8.26
N GLU A 91 19.89 3.56 -7.44
CA GLU A 91 19.87 3.86 -6.01
C GLU A 91 19.51 5.33 -5.72
N GLY A 92 20.30 6.25 -6.28
CA GLY A 92 20.01 7.68 -6.34
C GLY A 92 19.63 8.06 -7.76
N ILE A 93 18.50 8.76 -7.90
CA ILE A 93 17.87 9.05 -9.19
C ILE A 93 18.07 10.53 -9.51
N LEU A 94 18.46 10.84 -10.75
CA LEU A 94 18.60 12.21 -11.22
C LEU A 94 17.28 12.75 -11.75
N ASN A 95 17.21 14.06 -11.95
CA ASN A 95 16.03 14.70 -12.53
C ASN A 95 15.66 14.07 -13.89
N PRO A 96 14.36 13.84 -14.12
CA PRO A 96 13.90 13.27 -15.37
C PRO A 96 14.07 14.28 -16.52
N LYS A 97 14.27 13.75 -17.72
CA LYS A 97 14.42 14.55 -18.94
C LYS A 97 13.92 13.75 -20.13
N ASN A 98 13.76 14.43 -21.27
CA ASN A 98 13.47 13.72 -22.51
C ASN A 98 14.67 12.84 -22.87
N THR A 99 14.41 11.55 -23.08
CA THR A 99 15.41 10.56 -23.52
C THR A 99 14.87 9.76 -24.71
N SER A 100 15.59 8.74 -25.15
CA SER A 100 15.09 7.80 -26.16
C SER A 100 13.99 6.87 -25.63
N TRP A 101 13.79 6.82 -24.31
CA TRP A 101 12.62 6.18 -23.71
C TRP A 101 11.43 7.14 -23.78
N GLU A 102 10.31 6.66 -24.33
CA GLU A 102 8.99 7.26 -24.18
C GLU A 102 8.73 7.75 -22.75
N GLY A 103 8.24 9.00 -22.65
CA GLY A 103 8.01 9.67 -21.38
C GLY A 103 9.15 10.61 -20.98
N VAL A 104 9.04 11.18 -19.78
CA VAL A 104 10.03 12.09 -19.19
C VAL A 104 10.68 11.35 -18.03
N HIS A 105 11.83 10.74 -18.29
CA HIS A 105 12.48 9.81 -17.38
C HIS A 105 13.96 10.13 -17.14
N PRO A 106 14.56 9.73 -16.01
CA PRO A 106 15.97 9.93 -15.77
C PRO A 106 16.81 9.06 -16.70
N LYS A 107 17.82 9.64 -17.36
CA LYS A 107 18.71 8.90 -18.27
C LYS A 107 19.62 7.92 -17.52
N TYR A 108 20.05 8.28 -16.32
CA TYR A 108 20.92 7.50 -15.44
C TYR A 108 20.78 8.03 -14.01
N GLY A 109 21.40 7.32 -13.07
CA GLY A 109 21.53 7.73 -11.68
C GLY A 109 22.91 7.36 -11.15
N ASN A 110 23.00 7.21 -9.83
CA ASN A 110 24.21 6.76 -9.15
C ASN A 110 23.89 5.56 -8.25
N GLY A 111 24.91 4.78 -7.91
CA GLY A 111 24.76 3.49 -7.20
C GLY A 111 24.48 2.33 -8.15
N ALA A 112 23.84 1.27 -7.67
CA ALA A 112 23.51 0.12 -8.52
C ALA A 112 22.23 0.37 -9.34
N SER A 113 22.13 -0.29 -10.51
CA SER A 113 20.91 -0.35 -11.32
C SER A 113 20.85 -1.69 -12.09
N PRO A 114 19.79 -2.50 -11.93
CA PRO A 114 18.65 -2.28 -11.04
C PRO A 114 19.07 -2.36 -9.55
N HIS A 115 18.60 -1.42 -8.74
CA HIS A 115 18.87 -1.43 -7.30
C HIS A 115 17.89 -2.34 -6.54
N MET A 116 18.23 -3.63 -6.42
CA MET A 116 17.30 -4.66 -5.95
C MET A 116 16.85 -4.52 -4.49
N TRP A 117 17.66 -3.93 -3.60
CA TRP A 117 17.22 -3.70 -2.22
C TRP A 117 16.06 -2.72 -2.15
N GLY A 118 16.15 -1.59 -2.88
CA GLY A 118 15.07 -0.61 -2.93
C GLY A 118 13.81 -1.19 -3.56
N GLN A 119 13.97 -1.85 -4.71
CA GLN A 119 12.86 -2.54 -5.38
C GLN A 119 12.18 -3.57 -4.49
N SER A 120 12.92 -4.34 -3.69
CA SER A 120 12.30 -5.32 -2.77
C SER A 120 11.40 -4.65 -1.73
N VAL A 121 11.78 -3.48 -1.22
CA VAL A 121 10.96 -2.73 -0.24
C VAL A 121 9.75 -2.10 -0.91
N CYS A 122 9.93 -1.55 -2.11
CA CYS A 122 8.85 -1.00 -2.92
C CYS A 122 7.82 -2.09 -3.27
N THR A 123 8.26 -3.24 -3.76
CA THR A 123 7.37 -4.37 -4.09
C THR A 123 6.65 -4.88 -2.84
N LYS A 124 7.36 -4.93 -1.68
CA LYS A 124 6.73 -5.32 -0.41
C LYS A 124 5.58 -4.38 -0.05
N VAL A 125 5.76 -3.05 -0.10
CA VAL A 125 4.69 -2.13 0.28
C VAL A 125 3.49 -2.22 -0.67
N LEU A 126 3.73 -2.46 -1.97
CA LEU A 126 2.65 -2.68 -2.93
C LEU A 126 1.83 -3.93 -2.56
N ILE A 127 2.50 -5.04 -2.26
CA ILE A 127 1.83 -6.28 -1.86
C ILE A 127 1.09 -6.10 -0.53
N ASP A 128 1.75 -5.54 0.49
CA ASP A 128 1.16 -5.31 1.82
C ASP A 128 -0.04 -4.36 1.79
N SER A 129 -0.07 -3.43 0.82
CA SER A 129 -1.22 -2.55 0.60
C SER A 129 -2.48 -3.31 0.18
N LEU A 130 -2.30 -4.46 -0.49
CA LEU A 130 -3.40 -5.32 -0.96
C LEU A 130 -3.73 -6.41 0.05
N ILE A 131 -2.71 -7.10 0.57
CA ILE A 131 -2.84 -8.21 1.52
C ILE A 131 -1.61 -8.30 2.43
N ALA A 132 -1.82 -8.52 3.71
CA ALA A 132 -0.74 -8.81 4.65
C ALA A 132 -1.18 -9.81 5.72
N GLU A 133 -0.37 -10.83 5.97
CA GLU A 133 -0.59 -11.76 7.08
C GLU A 133 0.14 -11.29 8.34
N LYS A 134 -0.55 -11.35 9.48
CA LYS A 134 0.02 -11.15 10.82
C LYS A 134 0.58 -12.48 11.35
N VAL A 135 1.51 -12.42 12.30
CA VAL A 135 2.15 -13.60 12.89
C VAL A 135 1.17 -14.55 13.61
N ASP A 136 0.00 -14.05 14.02
CA ASP A 136 -1.09 -14.85 14.61
C ASP A 136 -2.05 -15.46 13.58
N GLY A 137 -1.74 -15.34 12.29
CA GLY A 137 -2.52 -15.91 11.19
C GLY A 137 -3.75 -15.09 10.79
N LYS A 138 -3.93 -13.88 11.34
CA LYS A 138 -4.92 -12.93 10.81
C LYS A 138 -4.44 -12.36 9.48
N VAL A 139 -5.35 -12.14 8.54
CA VAL A 139 -5.02 -11.55 7.24
C VAL A 139 -5.69 -10.20 7.09
N ILE A 140 -4.93 -9.17 6.75
CA ILE A 140 -5.41 -7.82 6.46
C ILE A 140 -5.59 -7.68 4.95
N ILE A 141 -6.70 -7.09 4.52
CA ILE A 141 -7.06 -6.91 3.11
C ILE A 141 -7.31 -5.43 2.82
N GLY A 142 -6.62 -4.94 1.79
CA GLY A 142 -6.89 -3.66 1.12
C GLY A 142 -6.46 -2.41 1.86
N ARG A 143 -5.60 -2.54 2.88
CA ARG A 143 -5.27 -1.44 3.79
C ARG A 143 -4.63 -0.22 3.14
N GLY A 144 -3.88 -0.41 2.06
CA GLY A 144 -3.27 0.68 1.29
C GLY A 144 -3.93 1.00 -0.04
N ILE A 145 -5.07 0.39 -0.37
CA ILE A 145 -5.73 0.62 -1.67
C ILE A 145 -6.26 2.06 -1.76
N PRO A 146 -5.87 2.84 -2.78
CA PRO A 146 -6.39 4.20 -3.01
C PRO A 146 -7.92 4.27 -3.06
N GLU A 147 -8.49 5.32 -2.46
CA GLU A 147 -9.95 5.48 -2.42
C GLU A 147 -10.54 5.66 -3.83
N GLU A 148 -9.84 6.35 -4.71
CA GLU A 148 -10.24 6.61 -6.10
C GLU A 148 -10.28 5.34 -6.96
N TRP A 149 -9.69 4.23 -6.51
CA TRP A 149 -9.83 2.92 -7.17
C TRP A 149 -11.15 2.22 -6.80
N ILE A 150 -11.88 2.74 -5.80
CA ILE A 150 -13.16 2.22 -5.34
C ILE A 150 -14.31 3.05 -5.93
N GLY A 151 -15.16 2.41 -6.75
CA GLY A 151 -16.39 3.04 -7.27
C GLY A 151 -16.59 2.89 -8.77
N ASN A 152 -15.53 2.58 -9.51
CA ASN A 152 -15.49 2.67 -10.98
C ASN A 152 -15.55 1.31 -11.68
N SER A 153 -16.24 0.32 -11.12
CA SER A 153 -16.27 -1.06 -11.65
C SER A 153 -14.87 -1.69 -11.81
N GLN A 154 -13.90 -1.18 -11.07
CA GLN A 154 -12.52 -1.67 -11.12
C GLN A 154 -12.40 -2.98 -10.34
N VAL A 155 -11.47 -3.80 -10.80
CA VAL A 155 -11.14 -5.08 -10.18
C VAL A 155 -9.70 -5.02 -9.73
N ILE A 156 -9.48 -5.24 -8.44
CA ILE A 156 -8.16 -5.44 -7.85
C ILE A 156 -8.08 -6.90 -7.47
N GLU A 157 -7.09 -7.61 -7.99
CA GLU A 157 -6.98 -9.05 -7.81
C GLU A 157 -5.54 -9.45 -7.53
N LEU A 158 -5.38 -10.32 -6.53
CA LEU A 158 -4.13 -10.99 -6.23
C LEU A 158 -4.43 -12.46 -5.99
N ASN A 159 -3.65 -13.33 -6.62
CA ASN A 159 -3.76 -14.77 -6.47
C ASN A 159 -2.45 -15.33 -5.91
N ASN A 160 -2.54 -16.51 -5.29
CA ASN A 160 -1.38 -17.31 -4.90
C ASN A 160 -0.47 -16.64 -3.86
N TYR A 161 -1.02 -15.75 -3.03
CA TYR A 161 -0.31 -15.09 -1.93
C TYR A 161 0.03 -16.11 -0.83
N PRO A 162 1.30 -16.21 -0.40
CA PRO A 162 1.69 -17.14 0.64
C PRO A 162 1.13 -16.70 1.99
N ILE A 163 0.49 -17.65 2.69
CA ILE A 163 0.07 -17.52 4.08
C ILE A 163 0.68 -18.68 4.89
N SER A 164 0.61 -18.57 6.22
CA SER A 164 1.26 -19.49 7.15
C SER A 164 0.80 -20.94 6.97
N GLY A 165 1.68 -21.87 7.31
CA GLY A 165 1.39 -23.31 7.21
C GLY A 165 1.48 -23.87 5.79
N ASN A 166 2.34 -23.29 4.93
CA ASN A 166 2.51 -23.70 3.53
C ASN A 166 1.21 -23.61 2.71
N ARG A 167 0.40 -22.59 3.00
CA ARG A 167 -0.89 -22.34 2.38
C ARG A 167 -0.83 -21.16 1.42
N ARG A 168 -1.80 -21.05 0.53
CA ARG A 168 -1.91 -19.93 -0.41
C ARG A 168 -3.33 -19.43 -0.56
N MET A 169 -3.48 -18.12 -0.50
CA MET A 169 -4.76 -17.43 -0.59
C MET A 169 -4.77 -16.46 -1.78
N GLY A 170 -5.95 -16.18 -2.29
CA GLY A 170 -6.18 -15.07 -3.21
C GLY A 170 -7.33 -14.19 -2.74
N VAL A 171 -7.35 -12.96 -3.25
CA VAL A 171 -8.39 -11.98 -3.00
C VAL A 171 -8.73 -11.27 -4.30
N ARG A 172 -10.03 -11.10 -4.55
CA ARG A 172 -10.58 -10.30 -5.63
C ARG A 172 -11.54 -9.28 -5.05
N ILE A 173 -11.24 -8.00 -5.28
CA ILE A 173 -12.03 -6.85 -4.83
C ILE A 173 -12.64 -6.22 -6.07
N GLN A 174 -13.95 -6.28 -6.20
CA GLN A 174 -14.70 -5.64 -7.26
C GLN A 174 -15.51 -4.48 -6.69
N SER A 175 -15.18 -3.26 -7.13
CA SER A 175 -15.77 -2.04 -6.60
C SER A 175 -16.93 -1.55 -7.45
N TYR A 176 -17.98 -1.05 -6.80
CA TYR A 176 -19.11 -0.35 -7.39
C TYR A 176 -19.34 0.96 -6.64
N SER A 177 -20.23 1.82 -7.14
CA SER A 177 -20.50 3.11 -6.52
C SER A 177 -21.05 2.99 -5.08
N ASP A 178 -21.82 1.95 -4.78
CA ASP A 178 -22.54 1.75 -3.51
C ASP A 178 -22.08 0.52 -2.71
N ARG A 179 -21.11 -0.24 -3.22
CA ARG A 179 -20.63 -1.47 -2.56
C ARG A 179 -19.29 -1.94 -3.10
N VAL A 180 -18.65 -2.80 -2.32
CA VAL A 180 -17.47 -3.57 -2.71
C VAL A 180 -17.78 -5.04 -2.50
N LEU A 181 -17.59 -5.87 -3.54
CA LEU A 181 -17.64 -7.32 -3.45
C LEU A 181 -16.22 -7.85 -3.28
N ILE A 182 -15.95 -8.51 -2.16
CA ILE A 182 -14.68 -9.16 -1.89
C ILE A 182 -14.90 -10.67 -1.96
N THR A 183 -14.10 -11.36 -2.77
CA THR A 183 -14.09 -12.82 -2.90
C THR A 183 -12.71 -13.35 -2.53
N PHE A 184 -12.67 -14.42 -1.75
CA PHE A 184 -11.46 -15.10 -1.32
C PHE A 184 -11.33 -16.46 -2.01
N THR A 185 -10.12 -16.78 -2.49
CA THR A 185 -9.79 -18.02 -3.19
C THR A 185 -8.64 -18.75 -2.51
N GLY A 186 -8.49 -20.04 -2.81
CA GLY A 186 -7.45 -20.87 -2.20
C GLY A 186 -7.76 -21.28 -0.76
N ASP A 187 -6.69 -21.40 0.02
CA ASP A 187 -6.73 -21.83 1.42
C ASP A 187 -7.27 -20.75 2.35
N SER A 188 -7.96 -21.16 3.42
CA SER A 188 -8.36 -20.26 4.51
C SER A 188 -7.15 -19.92 5.40
N PRO A 189 -7.03 -18.66 5.87
CA PRO A 189 -6.05 -18.30 6.90
C PRO A 189 -6.35 -19.01 8.23
N PHE A 190 -5.39 -19.01 9.16
CA PHE A 190 -5.59 -19.62 10.48
C PHE A 190 -6.55 -18.82 11.37
N ASN A 191 -6.69 -17.52 11.12
CA ASN A 191 -7.48 -16.62 11.93
C ASN A 191 -8.30 -15.66 11.05
N GLU A 192 -9.01 -14.74 11.68
CA GLU A 192 -9.93 -13.80 11.01
C GLU A 192 -9.28 -13.01 9.87
N ILE A 193 -10.12 -12.64 8.90
CA ILE A 193 -9.77 -11.73 7.82
C ILE A 193 -10.28 -10.33 8.20
N LEU A 194 -9.38 -9.35 8.16
CA LEU A 194 -9.61 -7.94 8.47
C LEU A 194 -9.66 -7.15 7.16
N ILE A 195 -10.85 -6.74 6.74
CA ILE A 195 -11.05 -5.93 5.53
C ILE A 195 -11.05 -4.46 5.95
N ASP A 196 -10.10 -3.69 5.43
CA ASP A 196 -9.69 -2.40 6.01
C ASP A 196 -9.35 -1.39 4.91
N LEU A 197 -10.24 -1.23 3.94
CA LEU A 197 -10.07 -0.29 2.83
C LEU A 197 -10.14 1.16 3.35
N PRO A 198 -9.24 2.08 2.94
CA PRO A 198 -9.27 3.48 3.39
C PRO A 198 -10.64 4.16 3.28
N VAL A 199 -11.35 3.93 2.17
CA VAL A 199 -12.70 4.46 1.90
C VAL A 199 -13.75 4.07 2.96
N PHE A 200 -13.49 3.03 3.75
CA PHE A 200 -14.41 2.59 4.81
C PHE A 200 -14.45 3.56 6.00
N LEU A 201 -13.38 4.34 6.22
CA LEU A 201 -13.35 5.35 7.30
C LEU A 201 -14.44 6.41 7.13
N THR A 202 -14.86 6.67 5.88
CA THR A 202 -15.81 7.74 5.55
C THR A 202 -17.14 7.19 5.01
N ARG A 203 -17.15 6.00 4.39
CA ARG A 203 -18.32 5.51 3.64
C ARG A 203 -18.89 4.17 4.11
N LEU A 204 -18.33 3.51 5.12
CA LEU A 204 -18.80 2.19 5.57
C LEU A 204 -20.25 2.25 6.08
N LYS A 205 -21.14 1.49 5.44
CA LYS A 205 -22.57 1.39 5.82
C LYS A 205 -22.92 0.05 6.47
N GLY A 206 -22.21 -1.01 6.12
CA GLY A 206 -22.43 -2.36 6.66
C GLY A 206 -21.84 -3.44 5.77
N ALA A 207 -22.03 -4.70 6.15
CA ALA A 207 -21.55 -5.85 5.38
C ALA A 207 -22.56 -7.00 5.42
N THR A 208 -22.50 -7.90 4.44
CA THR A 208 -23.37 -9.10 4.40
C THR A 208 -23.05 -10.13 5.47
N THR A 209 -21.84 -10.09 6.03
CA THR A 209 -21.38 -10.98 7.10
C THR A 209 -20.21 -10.34 7.85
N GLY A 210 -19.86 -10.93 9.00
CA GLY A 210 -18.79 -10.46 9.87
C GLY A 210 -19.23 -9.37 10.85
N ASN A 211 -18.27 -8.92 11.66
CA ASN A 211 -18.43 -7.80 12.57
C ASN A 211 -17.97 -6.50 11.91
N VAL A 212 -18.80 -5.46 11.99
CA VAL A 212 -18.54 -4.14 11.39
C VAL A 212 -18.16 -3.17 12.51
N ASP A 213 -16.94 -2.64 12.44
CA ASP A 213 -16.47 -1.57 13.31
C ASP A 213 -16.47 -0.24 12.52
N PHE A 214 -17.51 0.56 12.76
CA PHE A 214 -17.67 1.87 12.13
C PHE A 214 -16.65 2.90 12.60
N GLN A 215 -16.07 2.73 13.78
CA GLN A 215 -15.09 3.69 14.30
C GLN A 215 -13.74 3.52 13.62
N SER A 216 -13.29 2.27 13.41
CA SER A 216 -12.03 1.98 12.72
C SER A 216 -12.17 1.78 11.21
N GLY A 217 -13.40 1.75 10.68
CA GLY A 217 -13.65 1.48 9.26
C GLY A 217 -13.31 0.05 8.87
N ARG A 218 -13.52 -0.94 9.74
CA ARG A 218 -13.07 -2.32 9.54
C ARG A 218 -14.23 -3.32 9.53
N VAL A 219 -14.15 -4.29 8.62
CA VAL A 219 -15.03 -5.47 8.60
C VAL A 219 -14.20 -6.70 8.93
N THR A 220 -14.57 -7.44 9.98
CA THR A 220 -13.87 -8.66 10.42
C THR A 220 -14.73 -9.88 10.10
N VAL A 221 -14.21 -10.80 9.30
CA VAL A 221 -14.92 -12.03 8.89
C VAL A 221 -14.15 -13.29 9.31
N SER A 222 -14.87 -14.42 9.40
CA SER A 222 -14.26 -15.71 9.74
C SER A 222 -13.28 -16.17 8.64
N PRO A 223 -12.26 -16.97 8.98
CA PRO A 223 -11.29 -17.49 8.01
C PRO A 223 -11.93 -18.27 6.85
N ASP A 224 -13.08 -18.90 7.07
CA ASP A 224 -13.77 -19.70 6.06
C ASP A 224 -14.70 -18.90 5.14
N THR A 225 -14.80 -17.59 5.34
CA THR A 225 -15.57 -16.70 4.48
C THR A 225 -15.04 -16.77 3.05
N LYS A 226 -15.93 -17.06 2.09
CA LYS A 226 -15.57 -17.11 0.66
C LYS A 226 -15.90 -15.81 -0.07
N SER A 227 -16.89 -15.08 0.41
CA SER A 227 -17.19 -13.75 -0.09
C SER A 227 -17.91 -12.90 0.94
N VAL A 228 -17.77 -11.60 0.80
CA VAL A 228 -18.50 -10.59 1.57
C VAL A 228 -18.76 -9.38 0.68
N THR A 229 -19.98 -8.86 0.75
CA THR A 229 -20.30 -7.56 0.19
C THR A 229 -20.27 -6.53 1.30
N VAL A 230 -19.46 -5.49 1.14
CA VAL A 230 -19.45 -4.32 2.02
C VAL A 230 -20.21 -3.19 1.33
N TYR A 231 -21.22 -2.66 1.99
CA TYR A 231 -22.04 -1.56 1.49
C TYR A 231 -21.42 -0.22 1.85
N LEU A 232 -21.47 0.71 0.89
CA LEU A 232 -20.96 2.06 1.03
C LEU A 232 -22.12 3.06 1.01
N THR A 233 -21.94 4.21 1.66
CA THR A 233 -22.78 5.38 1.42
C THR A 233 -22.51 5.93 0.01
N SER A 234 -23.51 6.61 -0.56
CA SER A 234 -23.32 7.38 -1.79
C SER A 234 -22.24 8.44 -1.57
N MET A 235 -21.54 8.80 -2.65
CA MET A 235 -20.71 10.01 -2.67
C MET A 235 -21.58 11.27 -2.53
#